data_AF-A0A6L3YVS8-F1
#
_entry.id   AF-A0A6L3YVS8-F1
#
_cell.length_a   1.000
_cell.length_b   1.000
_cell.length_c   1.000
_cell.angle_alpha   90.00
_cell.angle_beta   90.00
_cell.angle_gamma   90.00
#
_symmetry.space_group_name_H-M   'P 1'
#
loop_
_entity.id
_entity.type
_entity.pdbx_description
1 polymer ?
#
loop_
_entity_poly.entity_id
_entity_poly.type
_entity_poly.pdbx_seq_one_letter_code
_entity_poly.pdbx_strand_id
1 'polypeptide(L)'
;MRPYAAYEENGAGNGLLLRSDLHTLFDLGFIGIDPSTLRVSFSPACLCAEYTAYDGVMLSVNGTRGPDVSALAERWEFFQSCLSGG
;
A
#
# COMPACT_ATOMS: atom_id res chain seq x y z
N MET A 1 14.08 18.01 -22.04
CA MET A 1 13.13 17.20 -21.25
C MET A 1 13.74 15.84 -21.03
N ARG A 2 14.14 15.53 -19.79
CA ARG A 2 14.83 14.29 -19.41
C ARG A 2 13.87 13.41 -18.59
N PRO A 3 14.00 12.07 -18.66
CA PRO A 3 12.98 11.15 -18.22
C PRO A 3 13.02 10.88 -16.72
N TYR A 4 11.87 10.37 -16.27
CA TYR A 4 11.45 9.87 -14.98
C TYR A 4 12.43 8.86 -14.34
N ALA A 5 12.27 8.65 -13.03
CA ALA A 5 12.98 7.70 -12.15
C ALA A 5 14.24 8.26 -11.45
N ALA A 6 14.03 9.25 -10.59
CA ALA A 6 14.93 9.53 -9.47
C ALA A 6 14.07 9.74 -8.22
N TYR A 7 13.42 8.68 -7.75
CA TYR A 7 13.03 8.60 -6.34
C TYR A 7 13.58 7.31 -5.75
N GLU A 8 14.91 7.19 -5.86
CA GLU A 8 15.73 6.42 -4.93
C GLU A 8 15.88 7.26 -3.65
N GLU A 9 14.77 7.61 -3.00
CA GLU A 9 14.83 8.02 -1.61
C GLU A 9 14.37 6.83 -0.80
N ASN A 10 15.36 6.02 -0.43
CA ASN A 10 15.31 5.02 0.63
C ASN A 10 14.93 5.74 1.95
N GLY A 11 13.69 6.21 2.05
CA GLY A 11 13.09 6.75 3.25
C GLY A 11 12.67 5.63 4.18
N ALA A 12 13.63 4.81 4.61
CA ALA A 12 13.46 3.78 5.64
C ALA A 12 13.25 4.39 7.05
N GLY A 13 12.57 5.54 7.12
CA GLY A 13 12.47 6.36 8.32
C GLY A 13 11.19 6.16 9.13
N ASN A 14 10.08 5.72 8.53
CA ASN A 14 8.82 5.54 9.29
C ASN A 14 7.66 4.82 8.56
N GLY A 15 7.91 4.14 7.44
CA GLY A 15 6.84 3.54 6.62
C GLY A 15 7.17 2.11 6.24
N LEU A 16 6.19 1.22 6.41
CA LEU A 16 6.00 -0.07 5.75
C LEU A 16 7.06 -0.42 4.68
N LEU A 17 7.93 -1.41 4.96
CA LEU A 17 8.91 -1.90 4.00
C LEU A 17 8.19 -2.72 2.91
N LEU A 18 7.65 -2.03 1.91
CA LEU A 18 6.99 -2.63 0.74
C LEU A 18 7.97 -2.71 -0.44
N ARG A 19 7.75 -3.67 -1.34
CA ARG A 19 8.43 -3.68 -2.64
C ARG A 19 8.17 -2.33 -3.34
N SER A 20 9.16 -1.75 -4.01
CA SER A 20 9.04 -0.40 -4.58
C SER A 20 7.79 -0.21 -5.46
N ASP A 21 7.41 -1.23 -6.23
CA ASP A 21 6.16 -1.25 -7.01
C ASP A 21 4.90 -1.16 -6.13
N LEU A 22 4.85 -1.91 -5.03
CA LEU A 22 3.72 -1.93 -4.10
C LEU A 22 3.57 -0.61 -3.37
N HIS A 23 4.69 0.06 -3.06
CA HIS A 23 4.66 1.38 -2.43
C HIS A 23 4.01 2.43 -3.35
N THR A 24 4.37 2.42 -4.65
CA THR A 24 3.71 3.29 -5.64
C THR A 24 2.22 3.01 -5.74
N LEU A 25 1.82 1.74 -5.79
CA LEU A 25 0.40 1.37 -5.85
C LEU A 25 -0.37 1.77 -4.58
N PHE A 26 0.25 1.68 -3.41
CA PHE A 26 -0.32 2.14 -2.15
C PHE A 26 -0.52 3.65 -2.13
N ASP A 27 0.47 4.43 -2.57
CA ASP A 27 0.34 5.89 -2.62
C ASP A 27 -0.75 6.35 -3.61
N LEU A 28 -0.87 5.63 -4.74
CA LEU A 28 -1.91 5.85 -5.76
C LEU A 28 -3.33 5.45 -5.31
N GLY A 29 -3.49 4.77 -4.17
CA GLY A 29 -4.79 4.28 -3.70
C GLY A 29 -5.28 3.01 -4.40
N PHE A 30 -4.39 2.29 -5.10
CA PHE A 30 -4.68 0.97 -5.66
C PHE A 30 -4.53 -0.16 -4.64
N ILE A 31 -3.87 0.10 -3.51
CA ILE A 31 -3.69 -0.86 -2.41
C ILE A 31 -4.16 -0.20 -1.12
N GLY A 32 -4.92 -0.94 -0.32
CA GLY A 32 -5.28 -0.59 1.04
C GLY A 32 -4.69 -1.60 2.02
N ILE A 33 -4.46 -1.17 3.26
CA ILE A 33 -4.09 -2.07 4.35
C ILE A 33 -5.16 -1.96 5.41
N ASP A 34 -5.76 -3.10 5.78
CA ASP A 34 -6.78 -3.12 6.82
C ASP A 34 -6.12 -2.87 8.19
N PRO A 35 -6.51 -1.81 8.93
CA PRO A 35 -5.91 -1.50 10.23
C PRO A 35 -6.22 -2.54 11.31
N SER A 36 -7.28 -3.34 11.14
CA SER A 36 -7.72 -4.32 12.13
C SER A 36 -6.94 -5.64 12.06
N THR A 37 -6.63 -6.07 10.84
CA THR A 37 -6.04 -7.38 10.52
C THR A 37 -4.63 -7.26 9.94
N LEU A 38 -4.20 -6.04 9.59
CA LEU A 38 -2.96 -5.75 8.88
C LEU A 38 -2.82 -6.52 7.57
N ARG A 39 -3.95 -6.87 6.93
CA ARG A 39 -3.97 -7.53 5.63
C ARG A 39 -3.92 -6.49 4.52
N VAL A 40 -3.11 -6.78 3.52
CA VAL A 40 -3.04 -5.98 2.29
C VAL A 40 -4.21 -6.38 1.40
N SER A 41 -4.94 -5.39 0.89
CA SER A 41 -6.00 -5.57 -0.10
C SER A 41 -5.72 -4.74 -1.33
N PHE A 42 -5.97 -5.30 -2.49
CA PHE A 42 -5.72 -4.65 -3.77
C PHE A 42 -7.04 -4.24 -4.44
N SER A 43 -7.02 -3.12 -5.15
CA SER A 43 -8.16 -2.68 -5.94
C SER A 43 -8.34 -3.60 -7.14
N PRO A 44 -9.57 -4.05 -7.47
CA PRO A 44 -9.82 -4.88 -8.64
C PRO A 44 -9.41 -4.19 -9.95
N ALA A 45 -9.31 -2.85 -9.96
CA ALA A 45 -8.79 -2.09 -11.09
C ALA A 45 -7.28 -2.28 -11.34
N CYS A 46 -6.52 -2.67 -10.31
CA CYS A 46 -5.07 -2.91 -10.38
C CYS A 46 -4.67 -4.35 -10.03
N LEU A 47 -5.65 -5.20 -9.74
CA LEU A 47 -5.47 -6.61 -9.42
C LEU A 47 -5.11 -7.40 -10.69
N CYS A 48 -3.86 -7.30 -11.13
CA CYS A 48 -3.33 -8.21 -12.14
C CYS A 48 -3.12 -9.61 -11.54
N ALA A 49 -3.08 -10.64 -12.39
CA ALA A 49 -2.91 -12.03 -11.97
C ALA A 49 -1.67 -12.26 -11.07
N GLU A 50 -0.63 -11.43 -11.22
CA GLU A 50 0.58 -11.46 -10.38
C GLU A 50 0.35 -10.89 -8.98
N TYR A 51 -0.50 -9.87 -8.83
CA TYR A 51 -0.80 -9.23 -7.56
C TYR A 51 -1.88 -9.95 -6.76
N THR A 52 -2.74 -10.72 -7.42
CA THR A 52 -3.75 -11.55 -6.76
C THR A 52 -3.14 -12.54 -5.77
N ALA A 53 -1.91 -13.00 -6.02
CA ALA A 53 -1.18 -13.86 -5.08
C ALA A 53 -0.78 -13.16 -3.77
N TYR A 54 -0.76 -11.83 -3.77
CA TYR A 54 -0.43 -11.00 -2.61
C TYR A 54 -1.67 -10.38 -1.95
N ASP A 55 -2.86 -10.54 -2.56
CA ASP A 55 -4.11 -10.09 -1.97
C ASP A 55 -4.45 -10.91 -0.71
N GLY A 56 -4.80 -10.21 0.36
CA GLY A 56 -5.07 -10.80 1.66
C GLY A 56 -3.83 -11.25 2.45
N VAL A 57 -2.62 -10.99 1.95
CA VAL A 57 -1.37 -11.27 2.67
C VAL A 57 -1.27 -10.39 3.89
N MET A 58 -0.93 -11.01 5.03
CA MET A 58 -0.69 -10.29 6.27
C MET A 58 0.64 -9.57 6.20
N LEU A 59 0.61 -8.26 6.41
CA LEU A 59 1.79 -7.46 6.39
C LEU A 59 2.62 -7.71 7.66
N SER A 60 3.87 -8.13 7.47
CA SER A 60 4.78 -8.41 8.58
C SER A 60 5.54 -7.13 8.95
N VAL A 61 5.09 -6.47 10.01
CA VAL A 61 5.84 -5.37 10.63
C VAL A 61 7.01 -5.96 11.42
N ASN A 62 8.22 -5.90 10.86
CA ASN A 62 9.41 -6.51 11.47
C ASN A 62 9.94 -5.62 12.62
N GLY A 63 9.20 -5.56 13.73
CA GLY A 63 9.59 -4.97 15.02
C GLY A 63 9.88 -3.47 15.04
N THR A 64 9.96 -2.83 13.89
CA THR A 64 10.10 -1.38 13.73
C THR A 64 8.71 -0.78 13.80
N ARG A 65 8.55 0.34 14.54
CA ARG A 65 7.27 1.03 14.78
C ARG A 65 6.35 0.88 13.57
N GLY A 66 5.30 0.06 13.73
CA GLY A 66 4.35 -0.20 12.66
C GLY A 66 3.71 1.11 12.18
N PRO A 67 3.08 1.09 11.00
CA PRO A 67 2.35 2.27 10.52
C PRO A 67 1.32 2.71 11.56
N ASP A 68 1.17 4.02 11.74
CA ASP A 68 0.20 4.57 12.69
C ASP A 68 -1.20 4.11 12.30
N VAL A 69 -1.95 3.55 13.26
CA VAL A 69 -3.29 2.98 13.01
C VAL A 69 -4.23 4.07 12.48
N SER A 70 -4.04 5.32 12.89
CA SER A 70 -4.85 6.45 12.42
C SER A 70 -4.55 6.78 10.97
N ALA A 71 -3.27 6.75 10.58
CA ALA A 71 -2.85 6.97 9.20
C ALA A 71 -3.26 5.80 8.29
N LEU A 72 -3.20 4.57 8.80
CA LEU A 72 -3.74 3.39 8.12
C LEU A 72 -5.24 3.51 7.88
N ALA A 73 -6.01 3.92 8.90
CA ALA A 73 -7.45 4.09 8.79
C ALA A 73 -7.81 5.12 7.73
N GLU A 74 -7.16 6.30 7.73
CA GLU A 74 -7.38 7.33 6.71
C GLU A 74 -7.09 6.80 5.28
N ARG A 75 -5.96 6.09 5.12
CA ARG A 75 -5.63 5.48 3.82
C ARG A 75 -6.57 4.35 3.42
N TRP A 76 -7.07 3.58 4.38
CA TRP A 76 -8.06 2.53 4.15
C TRP A 76 -9.41 3.10 3.72
N GLU A 77 -9.85 4.20 4.33
CA GLU A 77 -11.06 4.92 3.91
C GLU A 77 -10.91 5.51 2.51
N PHE A 78 -9.75 6.10 2.20
CA PHE A 78 -9.44 6.59 0.85
C PHE A 78 -9.51 5.46 -0.19
N PHE A 79 -8.89 4.31 0.11
CA PHE A 79 -8.95 3.12 -0.73
C PHE A 79 -10.40 2.64 -0.97
N GLN A 80 -11.21 2.55 0.09
CA GLN A 80 -12.62 2.18 -0.01
C GLN A 80 -13.44 3.18 -0.83
N SER A 81 -13.14 4.48 -0.73
CA SER A 81 -13.78 5.51 -1.54
C SER A 81 -13.48 5.32 -3.03
N CYS A 82 -12.23 5.02 -3.38
CA CYS A 82 -11.85 4.69 -4.76
C CYS A 82 -12.50 3.39 -5.27
N LEU A 83 -12.73 2.39 -4.41
CA LEU A 83 -13.42 1.16 -4.77
C LEU A 83 -14.92 1.37 -5.06
N SER A 84 -15.56 2.27 -4.31
CA SER A 84 -17.02 2.47 -4.35
C SER A 84 -17.48 3.40 -5.47
N GLY A 85 -16.54 4.10 -6.13
CA GLY A 85 -16.80 5.10 -7.16
C GLY A 85 -16.66 4.63 -8.61
N GLY A 86 -16.62 3.31 -8.86
CA GLY A 86 -16.42 2.69 -10.18
C GLY A 86 -17.71 2.24 -10.86
#